data_AF-A0A804MCC3-F1
#
_entry.id   AF-A0A804MCC3-F1
#
_cell.length_a   1.000
_cell.length_b   1.000
_cell.length_c   1.000
_cell.angle_alpha   90.00
_cell.angle_beta   90.00
_cell.angle_gamma   90.00
#
_symmetry.space_group_name_H-M   'P 1'
#
loop_
_entity.id
_entity.type
_entity.pdbx_description
1 polymer ?
#
loop_
_entity_poly.entity_id
_entity_poly.type
_entity_poly.pdbx_seq_one_letter_code
_entity_poly.pdbx_strand_id
1 'polypeptide(L)'
;MESGLLDTAAAAGLCPVAAGRRRVGSTGTARCFLSCSCASRDCRVSASYSHSISRMLSGVRSAARKRLFRSDPAELLGVANWSETGGGGAGGHQHWWTALENNFVLEATDDEYGGVVVDADRLPADRAAFARSLAASLSYWKSVGKKGVWLKLPVDLAEFVPLAVKEGFKYHHAEEAYLMMTYWIPDEPNMLPANASHQVLVVQEKYRGSSLDGVWKLPTGFILASEEIYTGASREVKEETGVDTEFVDVVAFRHAHNVAFHKSDLFFICMLRPVSSEIKIDETEIQAAKWMALEEFVKQPFIQEDHMFQKIMDICIQRLRKCYCGLTPHHVVSKFDDRTSTLYYNVAEPEDVNCSAA
;
A
#
# COMPACT_ATOMS: atom_id res chain seq x y z
N MET A 1 -7.21 -53.83 56.16
CA MET A 1 -7.15 -52.48 55.55
C MET A 1 -6.23 -52.54 54.31
N GLU A 2 -6.57 -53.16 53.17
CA GLU A 2 -7.88 -53.33 52.52
C GLU A 2 -8.58 -51.99 52.24
N SER A 3 -9.08 -51.70 51.04
CA SER A 3 -9.20 -52.49 49.78
C SER A 3 -8.97 -51.57 48.55
N GLY A 4 -8.92 -52.00 47.29
CA GLY A 4 -9.11 -53.31 46.64
C GLY A 4 -8.43 -53.37 45.26
N LEU A 5 -8.70 -54.43 44.46
CA LEU A 5 -7.86 -54.86 43.32
C LEU A 5 -8.02 -54.09 41.99
N LEU A 6 -7.02 -54.29 41.12
CA LEU A 6 -7.04 -54.02 39.67
C LEU A 6 -7.94 -55.01 38.91
N ASP A 7 -8.25 -54.76 37.63
CA ASP A 7 -7.73 -55.62 36.53
C ASP A 7 -7.88 -54.99 35.13
N THR A 8 -7.38 -55.67 34.09
CA THR A 8 -7.37 -55.22 32.68
C THR A 8 -7.58 -56.34 31.63
N ALA A 9 -8.21 -55.96 30.50
CA ALA A 9 -8.10 -56.52 29.13
C ALA A 9 -8.93 -57.77 28.68
N ALA A 10 -9.28 -57.71 27.37
CA ALA A 10 -9.73 -58.77 26.44
C ALA A 10 -11.13 -59.44 26.68
N ALA A 11 -11.85 -60.01 25.68
CA ALA A 11 -11.49 -60.37 24.29
C ALA A 11 -12.68 -60.46 23.29
N ALA A 12 -12.37 -60.29 22.00
CA ALA A 12 -12.83 -61.02 20.77
C ALA A 12 -14.33 -61.25 20.38
N GLY A 13 -14.60 -61.06 19.08
CA GLY A 13 -15.72 -61.65 18.29
C GLY A 13 -16.77 -60.64 17.76
N LEU A 14 -17.35 -60.74 16.55
CA LEU A 14 -17.17 -61.61 15.37
C LEU A 14 -17.60 -60.85 14.09
N CYS A 15 -17.19 -61.30 12.89
CA CYS A 15 -17.70 -60.81 11.58
C CYS A 15 -18.58 -61.88 10.89
N PRO A 16 -19.52 -61.49 10.01
CA PRO A 16 -19.31 -61.65 8.55
C PRO A 16 -19.81 -60.43 7.71
N VAL A 17 -19.04 -59.90 6.75
CA VAL A 17 -18.88 -60.33 5.33
C VAL A 17 -20.09 -60.07 4.40
N ALA A 18 -19.93 -59.09 3.50
CA ALA A 18 -20.44 -59.09 2.11
C ALA A 18 -19.55 -58.15 1.24
N ALA A 19 -19.31 -58.45 -0.04
CA ALA A 19 -18.41 -57.66 -0.90
C ALA A 19 -18.81 -57.68 -2.40
N GLY A 20 -18.58 -56.57 -3.12
CA GLY A 20 -18.90 -56.40 -4.56
C GLY A 20 -17.78 -55.68 -5.35
N ARG A 21 -17.54 -56.11 -6.61
CA ARG A 21 -16.35 -55.83 -7.47
C ARG A 21 -16.72 -56.14 -8.95
N ARG A 22 -16.31 -55.49 -10.05
CA ARG A 22 -15.35 -54.40 -10.45
C ARG A 22 -16.05 -53.55 -11.59
N ARG A 23 -15.47 -52.66 -12.43
CA ARG A 23 -14.08 -52.22 -12.76
C ARG A 23 -14.04 -50.83 -13.44
N VAL A 24 -12.96 -50.07 -13.19
CA VAL A 24 -12.23 -49.09 -14.05
C VAL A 24 -12.85 -48.55 -15.36
N GLY A 25 -12.76 -47.22 -15.52
CA GLY A 25 -12.63 -46.47 -16.79
C GLY A 25 -13.12 -45.02 -16.61
N SER A 26 -12.67 -43.98 -17.33
CA SER A 26 -11.48 -43.74 -18.17
C SER A 26 -11.55 -42.27 -18.60
N THR A 27 -10.42 -41.54 -18.69
CA THR A 27 -10.33 -40.12 -19.15
C THR A 27 -11.17 -39.09 -18.35
N GLY A 28 -10.86 -37.79 -18.34
CA GLY A 28 -9.76 -37.07 -18.97
C GLY A 28 -10.25 -35.77 -19.62
N THR A 29 -10.49 -34.73 -18.83
CA THR A 29 -11.02 -33.43 -19.28
C THR A 29 -10.15 -32.27 -18.77
N ALA A 30 -9.86 -31.32 -19.66
CA ALA A 30 -8.99 -30.19 -19.37
C ALA A 30 -9.67 -29.18 -18.42
N ARG A 31 -8.89 -28.60 -17.50
CA ARG A 31 -9.28 -27.35 -16.83
C ARG A 31 -8.87 -26.18 -17.72
N CYS A 32 -9.86 -25.52 -18.31
CA CYS A 32 -9.67 -24.22 -18.93
C CYS A 32 -9.38 -23.20 -17.82
N PHE A 33 -8.21 -22.58 -17.84
CA PHE A 33 -7.93 -21.40 -17.01
C PHE A 33 -8.19 -20.17 -17.87
N LEU A 34 -9.22 -19.41 -17.51
CA LEU A 34 -9.47 -18.09 -18.09
C LEU A 34 -8.79 -17.04 -17.20
N SER A 35 -7.97 -16.20 -17.84
CA SER A 35 -7.35 -15.03 -17.23
C SER A 35 -8.41 -13.99 -16.88
N CYS A 36 -8.13 -13.19 -15.85
CA CYS A 36 -8.84 -11.93 -15.60
C CYS A 36 -7.83 -10.87 -15.14
N SER A 37 -7.12 -10.27 -16.10
CA SER A 37 -6.16 -9.20 -15.84
C SER A 37 -6.88 -7.93 -15.34
N CYS A 38 -6.58 -7.51 -14.11
CA CYS A 38 -7.18 -6.34 -13.47
C CYS A 38 -6.09 -5.34 -13.07
N ALA A 39 -5.88 -4.29 -13.87
CA ALA A 39 -4.76 -3.37 -13.71
C ALA A 39 -4.70 -2.72 -12.31
N SER A 40 -3.51 -2.77 -11.70
CA SER A 40 -3.18 -2.30 -10.37
C SER A 40 -3.15 -0.75 -10.28
N ARG A 41 -4.31 -0.12 -10.10
CA ARG A 41 -4.40 1.30 -9.72
C ARG A 41 -4.17 1.48 -8.21
N ASP A 42 -3.45 2.53 -7.82
CA ASP A 42 -3.09 2.86 -6.44
C ASP A 42 -4.29 2.95 -5.47
N CYS A 43 -4.56 1.86 -4.75
CA CYS A 43 -5.48 1.83 -3.62
C CYS A 43 -4.76 2.15 -2.30
N ARG A 44 -4.32 3.41 -2.16
CA ARG A 44 -3.99 3.97 -0.82
C ARG A 44 -5.28 4.17 -0.03
N VAL A 45 -5.21 4.05 1.29
CA VAL A 45 -6.41 4.12 2.15
C VAL A 45 -6.20 5.15 3.26
N SER A 46 -7.16 6.07 3.38
CA SER A 46 -7.50 6.62 4.68
C SER A 46 -8.78 5.94 5.17
N ALA A 47 -8.90 5.78 6.48
CA ALA A 47 -10.10 5.21 7.09
C ALA A 47 -10.51 6.11 8.25
N SER A 48 -11.67 6.76 8.11
CA SER A 48 -12.19 7.67 9.12
C SER A 48 -13.16 6.95 10.03
N TYR A 49 -12.99 7.14 11.33
CA TYR A 49 -13.93 6.73 12.36
C TYR A 49 -14.82 7.92 12.75
N SER A 50 -16.10 7.69 13.05
CA SER A 50 -17.01 8.76 13.45
C SER A 50 -17.96 8.38 14.59
N HIS A 51 -17.89 9.12 15.69
CA HIS A 51 -18.84 9.07 16.81
C HIS A 51 -20.03 10.02 16.56
N SER A 52 -21.09 9.97 17.39
CA SER A 52 -22.23 10.90 17.28
C SER A 52 -22.88 11.24 18.62
N ILE A 53 -22.97 12.54 18.96
CA ILE A 53 -23.91 13.17 19.92
C ILE A 53 -23.85 14.71 19.77
N SER A 54 -24.90 15.44 20.15
CA SER A 54 -25.17 16.81 19.67
C SER A 54 -25.11 17.92 20.75
N ARG A 55 -24.32 18.99 20.45
CA ARG A 55 -24.39 20.38 20.99
C ARG A 55 -24.04 20.57 22.50
N MET A 56 -23.62 21.76 23.00
CA MET A 56 -23.53 23.12 22.45
C MET A 56 -22.53 24.05 23.21
N LEU A 57 -22.02 25.11 22.54
CA LEU A 57 -21.28 26.29 23.08
C LEU A 57 -19.88 26.00 23.69
N SER A 58 -18.85 26.84 23.61
CA SER A 58 -18.65 28.24 23.12
C SER A 58 -17.21 28.37 22.57
N GLY A 59 -16.73 29.44 21.90
CA GLY A 59 -17.36 30.73 21.55
C GLY A 59 -16.42 31.94 21.65
N VAL A 60 -15.22 31.91 21.06
CA VAL A 60 -14.27 33.05 21.02
C VAL A 60 -13.85 33.39 19.59
N ARG A 61 -13.79 34.69 19.27
CA ARG A 61 -13.21 35.24 18.03
C ARG A 61 -11.86 35.89 18.34
N SER A 62 -10.90 35.81 17.42
CA SER A 62 -9.89 36.85 17.22
C SER A 62 -9.46 36.92 15.76
N ALA A 63 -8.77 37.99 15.35
CA ALA A 63 -8.47 38.29 13.95
C ALA A 63 -7.23 39.18 13.77
N ALA A 64 -6.81 39.35 12.50
CA ALA A 64 -5.72 40.23 12.02
C ALA A 64 -4.29 39.68 12.25
N ARG A 65 -3.25 40.06 11.48
CA ARG A 65 -3.15 41.08 10.40
C ARG A 65 -2.05 40.72 9.36
N LYS A 66 -2.04 41.41 8.20
CA LYS A 66 -1.06 41.24 7.09
C LYS A 66 0.17 42.17 7.21
N ARG A 67 1.19 41.91 6.35
CA ARG A 67 2.32 42.77 5.85
C ARG A 67 3.69 42.57 6.53
N LEU A 68 4.85 42.69 5.85
CA LEU A 68 5.24 42.63 4.40
C LEU A 68 6.80 42.56 4.31
N PHE A 69 7.36 42.46 3.09
CA PHE A 69 8.80 42.45 2.71
C PHE A 69 9.52 41.12 3.01
N ARG A 70 10.25 40.46 2.09
CA ARG A 70 10.99 40.82 0.84
C ARG A 70 12.33 41.53 1.07
N SER A 71 13.41 40.76 1.03
CA SER A 71 14.64 41.03 0.26
C SER A 71 15.48 39.76 0.14
N ASP A 72 16.07 39.58 -1.04
CA ASP A 72 17.20 38.68 -1.32
C ASP A 72 18.44 39.58 -1.52
N PRO A 73 19.63 39.16 -1.09
CA PRO A 73 20.79 39.38 -1.94
C PRO A 73 21.79 38.21 -1.96
N ALA A 74 22.17 37.81 -3.17
CA ALA A 74 23.41 37.10 -3.44
C ALA A 74 24.65 38.03 -3.34
N GLU A 75 25.82 37.42 -3.49
CA GLU A 75 27.17 38.00 -3.50
C GLU A 75 27.76 38.51 -2.17
N LEU A 76 28.71 37.72 -1.64
CA LEU A 76 29.97 38.26 -1.14
C LEU A 76 31.12 37.31 -1.49
N LEU A 77 32.24 37.87 -1.94
CA LEU A 77 33.56 37.23 -2.13
C LEU A 77 33.68 36.14 -3.23
N GLY A 78 33.89 36.58 -4.48
CA GLY A 78 34.69 35.83 -5.45
C GLY A 78 36.13 36.37 -5.54
N VAL A 79 37.09 35.53 -5.97
CA VAL A 79 38.47 35.82 -6.48
C VAL A 79 39.19 34.46 -6.60
N ALA A 80 39.98 34.13 -7.63
CA ALA A 80 40.11 34.62 -9.01
C ALA A 80 40.84 33.56 -9.87
N ASN A 81 40.91 33.76 -11.19
CA ASN A 81 41.53 32.87 -12.19
C ASN A 81 42.97 32.41 -11.88
N TRP A 82 43.33 31.23 -12.39
CA TRP A 82 44.65 30.98 -13.00
C TRP A 82 44.47 30.48 -14.44
N SER A 83 45.47 30.72 -15.30
CA SER A 83 45.31 30.77 -16.76
C SER A 83 46.03 29.66 -17.53
N GLU A 84 45.62 29.48 -18.79
CA GLU A 84 46.31 28.64 -19.78
C GLU A 84 47.76 29.10 -20.06
N THR A 85 48.66 28.13 -20.29
CA THR A 85 49.87 28.32 -21.10
C THR A 85 50.09 27.07 -21.97
N GLY A 86 50.27 27.25 -23.28
CA GLY A 86 50.39 26.17 -24.24
C GLY A 86 51.83 25.74 -24.56
N GLY A 87 51.99 24.53 -25.09
CA GLY A 87 53.26 23.99 -25.59
C GLY A 87 53.06 22.56 -26.07
N GLY A 88 53.36 22.27 -27.34
CA GLY A 88 53.02 20.99 -27.96
C GLY A 88 54.02 19.86 -27.70
N GLY A 89 53.51 18.62 -27.59
CA GLY A 89 54.31 17.40 -27.58
C GLY A 89 53.46 16.21 -28.00
N ALA A 90 53.87 15.47 -29.04
CA ALA A 90 53.13 14.31 -29.51
C ALA A 90 53.38 13.09 -28.61
N GLY A 91 52.35 12.64 -27.90
CA GLY A 91 52.39 11.45 -27.04
C GLY A 91 50.99 10.85 -26.91
N GLY A 92 50.84 9.56 -27.15
CA GLY A 92 49.53 8.92 -27.32
C GLY A 92 48.77 8.69 -26.03
N HIS A 93 47.94 9.64 -25.61
CA HIS A 93 46.84 9.39 -24.67
C HIS A 93 45.60 8.91 -25.44
N GLN A 94 45.60 7.64 -25.83
CA GLN A 94 44.36 6.96 -26.25
C GLN A 94 43.44 6.88 -25.02
N HIS A 95 42.38 7.68 -25.02
CA HIS A 95 41.33 7.56 -24.00
C HIS A 95 40.67 6.19 -24.16
N TRP A 96 40.83 5.34 -23.14
CA TRP A 96 40.34 3.95 -23.14
C TRP A 96 38.81 3.85 -23.25
N TRP A 97 38.10 4.92 -22.92
CA TRP A 97 36.66 5.08 -23.14
C TRP A 97 36.26 5.07 -24.62
N THR A 98 37.11 5.55 -25.53
CA THR A 98 36.82 5.65 -26.97
C THR A 98 36.93 4.29 -27.70
N ALA A 99 37.09 3.19 -26.97
CA ALA A 99 37.12 1.83 -27.50
C ALA A 99 35.85 1.01 -27.15
N LEU A 100 34.88 1.59 -26.42
CA LEU A 100 33.56 0.97 -26.17
C LEU A 100 32.51 1.49 -27.17
N GLU A 101 32.67 1.16 -28.45
CA GLU A 101 31.64 1.41 -29.46
C GLU A 101 30.46 0.43 -29.29
N ASN A 102 29.50 0.82 -28.43
CA ASN A 102 28.06 0.58 -28.56
C ASN A 102 27.59 -0.83 -29.00
N ASN A 103 27.90 -1.87 -28.21
CA ASN A 103 27.24 -3.17 -28.38
C ASN A 103 27.07 -4.03 -27.10
N PHE A 104 27.25 -3.42 -25.90
CA PHE A 104 27.17 -4.13 -24.61
C PHE A 104 26.41 -3.37 -23.50
N VAL A 105 25.90 -2.16 -23.75
CA VAL A 105 24.98 -1.50 -22.81
C VAL A 105 23.55 -1.83 -23.23
N LEU A 106 22.69 -2.16 -22.28
CA LEU A 106 21.27 -2.40 -22.50
C LEU A 106 20.59 -1.09 -22.90
N GLU A 107 19.73 -1.13 -23.92
CA GLU A 107 18.98 0.05 -24.33
C GLU A 107 17.98 0.44 -23.22
N ALA A 108 17.96 1.74 -22.88
CA ALA A 108 17.22 2.27 -21.74
C ALA A 108 16.88 3.75 -21.96
N THR A 109 15.82 4.22 -21.32
CA THR A 109 15.45 5.63 -21.23
C THR A 109 15.74 6.19 -19.84
N ASP A 110 15.97 7.50 -19.76
CA ASP A 110 16.17 8.20 -18.48
C ASP A 110 14.83 8.50 -17.79
N ASP A 111 14.78 8.39 -16.46
CA ASP A 111 13.64 8.87 -15.65
C ASP A 111 13.89 10.27 -15.06
N GLU A 112 12.80 10.94 -14.64
CA GLU A 112 12.81 12.32 -14.13
C GLU A 112 13.65 12.50 -12.83
N TYR A 113 14.05 11.41 -12.18
CA TYR A 113 14.74 11.38 -10.89
C TYR A 113 16.20 10.94 -11.01
N GLY A 114 16.71 10.81 -12.24
CA GLY A 114 18.09 10.40 -12.53
C GLY A 114 18.31 8.88 -12.48
N GLY A 115 17.25 8.08 -12.47
CA GLY A 115 17.31 6.66 -12.77
C GLY A 115 17.22 6.37 -14.27
N VAL A 116 17.13 5.07 -14.60
CA VAL A 116 17.00 4.54 -15.96
C VAL A 116 15.98 3.41 -16.02
N VAL A 117 15.22 3.33 -17.12
CA VAL A 117 14.25 2.27 -17.41
C VAL A 117 14.73 1.47 -18.61
N VAL A 118 15.01 0.18 -18.40
CA VAL A 118 15.50 -0.71 -19.46
C VAL A 118 14.38 -1.07 -20.43
N ASP A 119 14.65 -0.98 -21.74
CA ASP A 119 13.73 -1.38 -22.80
C ASP A 119 13.58 -2.92 -22.80
N ALA A 120 12.39 -3.37 -22.38
CA ALA A 120 12.05 -4.79 -22.28
C ALA A 120 11.98 -5.49 -23.66
N ASP A 121 11.65 -4.74 -24.71
CA ASP A 121 11.45 -5.27 -26.06
C ASP A 121 12.79 -5.41 -26.82
N ARG A 122 13.90 -4.97 -26.20
CA ARG A 122 15.27 -4.99 -26.75
C ARG A 122 16.29 -5.72 -25.90
N LEU A 123 15.82 -6.54 -24.94
CA LEU A 123 16.71 -7.36 -24.13
C LEU A 123 17.45 -8.41 -24.99
N PRO A 124 18.76 -8.67 -24.77
CA PRO A 124 19.48 -9.71 -25.48
C PRO A 124 18.85 -11.10 -25.25
N ALA A 125 18.54 -11.82 -26.33
CA ALA A 125 17.86 -13.12 -26.27
C ALA A 125 18.70 -14.30 -25.72
N ASP A 126 20.02 -14.12 -25.54
CA ASP A 126 20.90 -15.11 -24.91
C ASP A 126 21.17 -14.75 -23.44
N ARG A 127 21.02 -15.74 -22.54
CA ARG A 127 21.39 -15.64 -21.11
C ARG A 127 22.77 -15.02 -20.87
N ALA A 128 23.77 -15.44 -21.64
CA ALA A 128 25.15 -15.00 -21.42
C ALA A 128 25.38 -13.59 -21.98
N ALA A 129 24.73 -13.22 -23.08
CA ALA A 129 24.66 -11.85 -23.59
C ALA A 129 23.96 -10.92 -22.59
N PHE A 130 22.77 -11.29 -22.10
CA PHE A 130 22.06 -10.53 -21.08
C PHE A 130 22.91 -10.31 -19.83
N ALA A 131 23.55 -11.37 -19.29
CA ALA A 131 24.42 -11.25 -18.12
C ALA A 131 25.62 -10.32 -18.34
N ARG A 132 26.31 -10.42 -19.48
CA ARG A 132 27.42 -9.51 -19.84
C ARG A 132 26.92 -8.07 -19.96
N SER A 133 25.81 -7.86 -20.67
CA SER A 133 25.28 -6.53 -20.93
C SER A 133 24.73 -5.88 -19.66
N LEU A 134 24.07 -6.63 -18.77
CA LEU A 134 23.59 -6.10 -17.49
C LEU A 134 24.76 -5.62 -16.61
N ALA A 135 25.81 -6.42 -16.44
CA ALA A 135 26.99 -6.03 -15.66
C ALA A 135 27.74 -4.83 -16.26
N ALA A 136 27.87 -4.77 -17.59
CA ALA A 136 28.44 -3.61 -18.29
C ALA A 136 27.56 -2.36 -18.10
N SER A 137 26.23 -2.52 -18.17
CA SER A 137 25.29 -1.40 -18.03
C SER A 137 25.28 -0.84 -16.61
N LEU A 138 25.23 -1.69 -15.58
CA LEU A 138 25.35 -1.24 -14.18
C LEU A 138 26.66 -0.48 -13.93
N SER A 139 27.77 -0.95 -14.53
CA SER A 139 29.07 -0.29 -14.43
C SER A 139 29.08 1.09 -15.11
N TYR A 140 28.46 1.20 -16.29
CA TYR A 140 28.30 2.46 -17.02
C TYR A 140 27.36 3.44 -16.31
N TRP A 141 26.18 2.98 -15.89
CA TRP A 141 25.21 3.80 -15.17
C TRP A 141 25.78 4.30 -13.83
N LYS A 142 26.62 3.51 -13.13
CA LYS A 142 27.36 3.99 -11.95
C LYS A 142 28.44 5.03 -12.29
N SER A 143 29.13 4.92 -13.43
CA SER A 143 30.14 5.92 -13.82
C SER A 143 29.54 7.25 -14.30
N VAL A 144 28.34 7.25 -14.88
CA VAL A 144 27.60 8.47 -15.28
C VAL A 144 26.58 8.97 -14.24
N GLY A 145 26.65 8.45 -13.00
CA GLY A 145 25.93 9.01 -11.84
C GLY A 145 24.44 8.72 -11.77
N LYS A 146 23.95 7.66 -12.42
CA LYS A 146 22.54 7.23 -12.33
C LYS A 146 22.20 6.64 -10.96
N LYS A 147 20.93 6.71 -10.59
CA LYS A 147 20.41 6.29 -9.27
C LYS A 147 19.65 4.96 -9.30
N GLY A 148 18.41 5.00 -9.75
CA GLY A 148 17.56 3.82 -9.88
C GLY A 148 17.77 3.12 -11.22
N VAL A 149 17.58 1.80 -11.24
CA VAL A 149 17.49 1.00 -12.48
C VAL A 149 16.20 0.19 -12.42
N TRP A 150 15.34 0.36 -13.40
CA TRP A 150 14.10 -0.41 -13.56
C TRP A 150 14.27 -1.45 -14.67
N LEU A 151 14.07 -2.72 -14.32
CA LEU A 151 14.19 -3.85 -15.24
C LEU A 151 12.86 -4.61 -15.29
N LYS A 152 12.14 -4.43 -16.41
CA LYS A 152 10.92 -5.18 -16.73
C LYS A 152 11.29 -6.45 -17.49
N LEU A 153 11.00 -7.62 -16.91
CA LEU A 153 11.21 -8.93 -17.54
C LEU A 153 9.85 -9.55 -17.90
N PRO A 154 9.50 -9.67 -19.20
CA PRO A 154 8.36 -10.47 -19.65
C PRO A 154 8.43 -11.92 -19.12
N VAL A 155 7.28 -12.57 -18.96
CA VAL A 155 7.19 -13.94 -18.45
C VAL A 155 8.01 -14.95 -19.28
N ASP A 156 8.07 -14.76 -20.60
CA ASP A 156 8.89 -15.58 -21.52
C ASP A 156 10.42 -15.41 -21.28
N LEU A 157 10.82 -14.31 -20.66
CA LEU A 157 12.22 -14.01 -20.27
C LEU A 157 12.44 -14.19 -18.75
N ALA A 158 11.55 -14.88 -18.04
CA ALA A 158 11.70 -15.19 -16.61
C ALA A 158 13.00 -15.95 -16.29
N GLU A 159 13.62 -16.60 -17.29
CA GLU A 159 14.92 -17.26 -17.14
C GLU A 159 16.08 -16.29 -16.82
N PHE A 160 15.92 -14.98 -17.07
CA PHE A 160 16.89 -13.94 -16.72
C PHE A 160 16.79 -13.47 -15.26
N VAL A 161 15.69 -13.77 -14.56
CA VAL A 161 15.48 -13.34 -13.16
C VAL A 161 16.63 -13.75 -12.23
N PRO A 162 17.17 -14.99 -12.26
CA PRO A 162 18.30 -15.37 -11.42
C PRO A 162 19.60 -14.62 -11.75
N LEU A 163 19.74 -14.09 -12.98
CA LEU A 163 20.88 -13.29 -13.40
C LEU A 163 20.77 -11.87 -12.82
N ALA A 164 19.58 -11.26 -12.91
CA ALA A 164 19.32 -9.96 -12.30
C ALA A 164 19.43 -10.00 -10.77
N VAL A 165 18.88 -11.03 -10.10
CA VAL A 165 19.04 -11.22 -8.65
C VAL A 165 20.51 -11.38 -8.26
N LYS A 166 21.33 -12.09 -9.06
CA LYS A 166 22.77 -12.26 -8.81
C LYS A 166 23.54 -10.94 -8.86
N GLU A 167 23.21 -10.05 -9.79
CA GLU A 167 23.79 -8.69 -9.85
C GLU A 167 23.20 -7.73 -8.80
N GLY A 168 22.24 -8.20 -7.98
CA GLY A 168 21.72 -7.52 -6.80
C GLY A 168 20.34 -6.86 -6.97
N PHE A 169 19.65 -7.07 -8.10
CA PHE A 169 18.29 -6.55 -8.27
C PHE A 169 17.32 -7.21 -7.26
N LYS A 170 16.36 -6.42 -6.78
CA LYS A 170 15.27 -6.85 -5.91
C LYS A 170 13.97 -6.87 -6.70
N TYR A 171 13.03 -7.71 -6.29
CA TYR A 171 11.67 -7.66 -6.84
C TYR A 171 10.99 -6.36 -6.39
N HIS A 172 10.34 -5.67 -7.33
CA HIS A 172 9.43 -4.59 -7.03
C HIS A 172 8.00 -5.15 -7.09
N HIS A 173 7.38 -5.20 -8.27
CA HIS A 173 6.02 -5.71 -8.49
C HIS A 173 5.99 -6.80 -9.54
N ALA A 174 4.88 -7.53 -9.65
CA ALA A 174 4.64 -8.51 -10.70
C ALA A 174 3.21 -8.38 -11.22
N GLU A 175 3.05 -8.56 -12.52
CA GLU A 175 1.79 -8.64 -13.24
C GLU A 175 1.75 -9.98 -14.01
N GLU A 176 0.58 -10.39 -14.49
CA GLU A 176 0.38 -11.69 -15.16
C GLU A 176 1.37 -11.97 -16.32
N ALA A 177 1.80 -10.92 -17.02
CA ALA A 177 2.70 -11.01 -18.18
C ALA A 177 4.17 -10.63 -17.89
N TYR A 178 4.52 -10.08 -16.73
CA TYR A 178 5.89 -9.62 -16.45
C TYR A 178 6.23 -9.44 -14.96
N LEU A 179 7.53 -9.54 -14.64
CA LEU A 179 8.10 -9.15 -13.35
C LEU A 179 8.81 -7.79 -13.50
N MET A 180 8.56 -6.86 -12.57
CA MET A 180 9.36 -5.64 -12.42
C MET A 180 10.39 -5.83 -11.31
N MET A 181 11.65 -5.61 -11.66
CA MET A 181 12.79 -5.66 -10.75
C MET A 181 13.46 -4.28 -10.67
N THR A 182 14.03 -3.96 -9.51
CA THR A 182 14.75 -2.69 -9.31
C THR A 182 16.12 -2.87 -8.67
N TYR A 183 17.03 -1.97 -9.02
CA TYR A 183 18.35 -1.84 -8.42
C TYR A 183 18.61 -0.38 -8.04
N TRP A 184 19.37 -0.16 -6.96
CA TRP A 184 19.79 1.15 -6.49
C TRP A 184 21.32 1.21 -6.53
N ILE A 185 21.85 2.09 -7.38
CA ILE A 185 23.28 2.23 -7.67
C ILE A 185 24.07 2.96 -6.56
N PRO A 186 23.54 4.02 -5.91
CA PRO A 186 24.24 4.72 -4.85
C PRO A 186 24.32 3.90 -3.56
N ASP A 187 25.37 4.15 -2.79
CA ASP A 187 25.55 3.61 -1.44
C ASP A 187 24.74 4.41 -0.38
N GLU A 188 23.85 5.32 -0.82
CA GLU A 188 22.91 6.10 0.00
C GLU A 188 21.58 5.34 0.21
N PRO A 189 20.71 5.73 1.17
CA PRO A 189 19.40 5.11 1.36
C PRO A 189 18.59 5.02 0.07
N ASN A 190 17.94 3.87 -0.17
CA ASN A 190 17.18 3.65 -1.40
C ASN A 190 15.95 4.56 -1.45
N MET A 191 15.94 5.51 -2.40
CA MET A 191 14.84 6.47 -2.60
C MET A 191 13.85 6.04 -3.69
N LEU A 192 14.03 4.86 -4.30
CA LEU A 192 12.98 4.27 -5.14
C LEU A 192 11.70 4.07 -4.31
N PRO A 193 10.50 4.30 -4.90
CA PRO A 193 9.26 3.97 -4.20
C PRO A 193 9.26 2.47 -3.89
N ALA A 194 8.74 2.12 -2.72
CA ALA A 194 8.39 0.72 -2.47
C ALA A 194 7.29 0.31 -3.46
N ASN A 195 7.28 -0.97 -3.85
CA ASN A 195 6.11 -1.57 -4.47
C ASN A 195 4.86 -1.24 -3.64
N ALA A 196 3.72 -1.08 -4.34
CA ALA A 196 2.36 -0.80 -3.87
C ALA A 196 2.08 -1.46 -2.53
N SER A 197 2.57 -0.80 -1.49
CA SER A 197 2.39 -1.17 -0.11
C SER A 197 1.03 -0.62 0.22
N HIS A 198 0.21 -1.43 0.89
CA HIS A 198 -1.06 -0.95 1.40
C HIS A 198 -0.72 0.07 2.49
N GLN A 199 -0.56 1.32 2.10
CA GLN A 199 -0.20 2.40 2.99
C GLN A 199 -1.49 3.00 3.54
N VAL A 200 -1.54 3.02 4.86
CA VAL A 200 -2.66 3.53 5.62
C VAL A 200 -2.24 4.82 6.32
N LEU A 201 -3.07 5.85 6.19
CA LEU A 201 -2.87 7.13 6.87
C LEU A 201 -3.17 6.96 8.36
N VAL A 202 -2.21 7.31 9.21
CA VAL A 202 -2.30 7.10 10.66
C VAL A 202 -1.83 8.32 11.44
N VAL A 203 -2.38 8.49 12.64
CA VAL A 203 -2.16 9.65 13.51
C VAL A 203 -1.84 9.29 14.96
N GLN A 204 -1.21 10.24 15.65
CA GLN A 204 -1.04 10.33 17.09
C GLN A 204 -1.64 11.65 17.58
N GLU A 205 -2.56 11.64 18.55
CA GLU A 205 -3.09 12.86 19.20
C GLU A 205 -2.17 13.31 20.34
N LYS A 206 -2.10 14.62 20.60
CA LYS A 206 -1.31 15.22 21.69
C LYS A 206 -1.90 14.95 23.08
N TYR A 207 -3.22 14.78 23.18
CA TYR A 207 -3.95 14.76 24.45
C TYR A 207 -4.54 13.38 24.74
N ARG A 208 -3.70 12.46 25.21
CA ARG A 208 -4.05 11.06 25.45
C ARG A 208 -3.81 10.61 26.89
N GLY A 209 -4.51 9.55 27.30
CA GLY A 209 -4.15 8.77 28.48
C GLY A 209 -2.86 7.96 28.24
N SER A 210 -2.08 7.73 29.30
CA SER A 210 -0.76 7.09 29.22
C SER A 210 -0.74 5.66 28.66
N SER A 211 -1.90 4.99 28.55
CA SER A 211 -2.05 3.69 27.89
C SER A 211 -2.11 3.75 26.36
N LEU A 212 -2.14 4.95 25.76
CA LEU A 212 -2.21 5.19 24.31
C LEU A 212 -1.03 6.05 23.79
N ASP A 213 0.00 6.25 24.61
CA ASP A 213 1.24 6.92 24.19
C ASP A 213 1.97 6.07 23.14
N GLY A 214 2.55 6.71 22.13
CA GLY A 214 3.18 6.07 20.98
C GLY A 214 2.27 5.27 20.03
N VAL A 215 1.01 4.96 20.40
CA VAL A 215 0.10 4.14 19.58
C VAL A 215 -0.37 4.91 18.34
N TRP A 216 -0.20 4.36 17.15
CA TRP A 216 -0.77 4.93 15.93
C TRP A 216 -2.21 4.44 15.75
N LYS A 217 -3.15 5.38 15.54
CA LYS A 217 -4.56 5.10 15.21
C LYS A 217 -4.87 5.52 13.76
N LEU A 218 -6.01 5.08 13.25
CA LEU A 218 -6.64 5.66 12.06
C LEU A 218 -7.32 7.00 12.43
N PRO A 219 -7.53 7.94 11.49
CA PRO A 219 -8.22 9.21 11.77
C PRO A 219 -9.60 9.07 12.40
N THR A 220 -9.94 9.90 13.40
CA THR A 220 -11.21 9.78 14.13
C THR A 220 -11.80 11.10 14.61
N GLY A 221 -13.09 11.32 14.39
CA GLY A 221 -13.81 12.40 15.05
C GLY A 221 -15.30 12.12 15.26
N PHE A 222 -16.15 13.11 14.98
CA PHE A 222 -17.58 13.11 15.26
C PHE A 222 -18.38 13.58 14.04
N ILE A 223 -19.43 12.85 13.66
CA ILE A 223 -20.42 13.40 12.72
C ILE A 223 -21.15 14.56 13.41
N LEU A 224 -21.04 15.75 12.82
CA LEU A 224 -21.68 16.96 13.32
C LEU A 224 -23.20 16.88 13.17
N ALA A 225 -23.92 17.72 13.93
CA ALA A 225 -25.38 17.75 13.85
C ALA A 225 -25.84 18.19 12.44
N SER A 226 -26.56 17.29 11.75
CA SER A 226 -26.99 17.41 10.35
C SER A 226 -25.86 17.32 9.30
N GLU A 227 -24.77 16.63 9.62
CA GLU A 227 -23.73 16.22 8.68
C GLU A 227 -23.98 14.78 8.15
N GLU A 228 -23.57 14.52 6.91
CA GLU A 228 -23.60 13.17 6.28
C GLU A 228 -22.37 12.35 6.66
N ILE A 229 -22.51 11.03 6.81
CA ILE A 229 -21.40 10.15 7.25
C ILE A 229 -20.20 10.27 6.29
N TYR A 230 -20.45 10.27 4.97
CA TYR A 230 -19.38 10.43 3.98
C TYR A 230 -18.71 11.81 4.02
N THR A 231 -19.46 12.86 4.38
CA THR A 231 -18.93 14.23 4.49
C THR A 231 -18.05 14.37 5.73
N GLY A 232 -18.55 13.93 6.89
CA GLY A 232 -17.78 13.92 8.12
C GLY A 232 -16.52 13.07 8.00
N ALA A 233 -16.63 11.86 7.45
CA ALA A 233 -15.48 10.98 7.22
C ALA A 233 -14.37 11.63 6.37
N SER A 234 -14.72 12.37 5.32
CA SER A 234 -13.72 13.09 4.51
C SER A 234 -13.20 14.35 5.20
N ARG A 235 -14.05 15.03 6.01
CA ARG A 235 -13.69 16.21 6.80
C ARG A 235 -12.66 15.88 7.88
N GLU A 236 -12.91 14.87 8.73
CA GLU A 236 -12.00 14.53 9.84
C GLU A 236 -10.58 14.24 9.34
N VAL A 237 -10.44 13.48 8.25
CA VAL A 237 -9.13 13.21 7.62
C VAL A 237 -8.46 14.50 7.16
N LYS A 238 -9.23 15.41 6.55
CA LYS A 238 -8.72 16.69 6.03
C LYS A 238 -8.33 17.65 7.15
N GLU A 239 -9.05 17.63 8.27
CA GLU A 239 -8.78 18.45 9.46
C GLU A 239 -7.58 17.90 10.25
N GLU A 240 -7.55 16.62 10.62
CA GLU A 240 -6.42 16.01 11.36
C GLU A 240 -5.09 16.06 10.57
N THR A 241 -5.12 15.83 9.25
CA THR A 241 -3.91 15.49 8.46
C THR A 241 -3.63 16.37 7.24
N GLY A 242 -4.57 17.23 6.85
CA GLY A 242 -4.47 18.04 5.64
C GLY A 242 -4.65 17.27 4.32
N VAL A 243 -4.83 15.94 4.35
CA VAL A 243 -4.99 15.10 3.15
C VAL A 243 -6.41 15.20 2.58
N ASP A 244 -6.51 15.43 1.27
CA ASP A 244 -7.78 15.41 0.53
C ASP A 244 -8.20 13.96 0.25
N THR A 245 -9.47 13.65 0.48
CA THR A 245 -10.01 12.30 0.30
C THR A 245 -11.34 12.29 -0.45
N GLU A 246 -11.59 11.17 -1.11
CA GLU A 246 -12.83 10.79 -1.76
C GLU A 246 -13.39 9.57 -1.04
N PHE A 247 -14.67 9.62 -0.66
CA PHE A 247 -15.31 8.52 0.06
C PHE A 247 -15.54 7.32 -0.86
N VAL A 248 -15.30 6.10 -0.35
CA VAL A 248 -15.57 4.86 -1.08
C VAL A 248 -16.82 4.17 -0.53
N ASP A 249 -16.76 3.59 0.67
CA ASP A 249 -17.89 2.91 1.30
C ASP A 249 -17.78 2.81 2.83
N VAL A 250 -18.90 2.55 3.50
CA VAL A 250 -18.91 2.06 4.90
C VAL A 250 -18.70 0.56 4.87
N VAL A 251 -17.59 0.06 5.43
CA VAL A 251 -17.31 -1.39 5.47
C VAL A 251 -17.87 -2.08 6.71
N ALA A 252 -18.04 -1.34 7.81
CA ALA A 252 -18.63 -1.86 9.04
C ALA A 252 -19.16 -0.71 9.90
N PHE A 253 -20.00 -1.04 10.88
CA PHE A 253 -20.26 -0.15 12.00
C PHE A 253 -20.28 -0.94 13.31
N ARG A 254 -19.87 -0.29 14.41
CA ARG A 254 -20.00 -0.79 15.77
C ARG A 254 -21.13 -0.04 16.46
N HIS A 255 -21.96 -0.77 17.20
CA HIS A 255 -22.87 -0.21 18.20
C HIS A 255 -22.37 -0.60 19.58
N ALA A 256 -22.12 0.39 20.45
CA ALA A 256 -21.75 0.17 21.84
C ALA A 256 -22.75 0.84 22.79
N HIS A 257 -22.92 0.28 23.99
CA HIS A 257 -23.79 0.83 25.04
C HIS A 257 -22.97 1.31 26.24
N ASN A 258 -23.56 2.21 27.04
CA ASN A 258 -22.98 2.72 28.28
C ASN A 258 -21.61 3.39 28.11
N VAL A 259 -21.42 4.08 26.99
CA VAL A 259 -20.26 4.96 26.74
C VAL A 259 -20.42 6.27 27.52
N ALA A 260 -19.80 7.37 27.03
CA ALA A 260 -19.98 8.72 27.57
C ALA A 260 -21.46 9.03 27.92
N PHE A 261 -21.67 9.52 29.14
CA PHE A 261 -22.99 9.91 29.68
C PHE A 261 -24.07 8.81 29.61
N HIS A 262 -23.65 7.53 29.70
CA HIS A 262 -24.51 6.34 29.62
C HIS A 262 -25.37 6.29 28.34
N LYS A 263 -24.81 6.72 27.21
CA LYS A 263 -25.47 6.66 25.90
C LYS A 263 -25.07 5.43 25.10
N SER A 264 -25.78 5.21 24.00
CA SER A 264 -25.30 4.37 22.91
C SER A 264 -24.34 5.19 22.04
N ASP A 265 -23.32 4.52 21.52
CA ASP A 265 -22.43 5.02 20.49
C ASP A 265 -22.67 4.25 19.19
N LEU A 266 -22.71 4.97 18.06
CA LEU A 266 -22.67 4.41 16.72
C LEU A 266 -21.40 4.90 16.04
N PHE A 267 -20.59 3.96 15.60
CA PHE A 267 -19.21 4.17 15.17
C PHE A 267 -19.04 3.54 13.79
N PHE A 268 -18.87 4.36 12.76
CA PHE A 268 -18.80 3.90 11.37
C PHE A 268 -17.34 3.75 10.92
N ILE A 269 -17.02 2.62 10.29
CA ILE A 269 -15.70 2.35 9.69
C ILE A 269 -15.84 2.62 8.20
N CYS A 270 -15.25 3.72 7.75
CA CYS A 270 -15.31 4.18 6.37
C CYS A 270 -14.01 3.89 5.62
N MET A 271 -14.09 3.53 4.34
CA MET A 271 -12.96 3.47 3.42
C MET A 271 -12.93 4.75 2.58
N LEU A 272 -11.76 5.39 2.48
CA LEU A 272 -11.55 6.59 1.70
C LEU A 272 -10.30 6.47 0.82
N ARG A 273 -10.41 6.94 -0.43
CA ARG A 273 -9.31 7.07 -1.38
C ARG A 273 -8.68 8.46 -1.22
N PRO A 274 -7.36 8.59 -0.94
CA PRO A 274 -6.70 9.89 -0.93
C PRO A 274 -6.52 10.42 -2.35
N VAL A 275 -6.72 11.72 -2.50
CA VAL A 275 -6.57 12.49 -3.75
C VAL A 275 -5.27 13.32 -3.72
N SER A 276 -4.79 13.66 -2.52
CA SER A 276 -3.46 14.23 -2.27
C SER A 276 -2.65 13.35 -1.30
N SER A 277 -1.35 13.58 -1.18
CA SER A 277 -0.45 12.78 -0.31
C SER A 277 0.43 13.61 0.63
N GLU A 278 0.40 14.94 0.50
CA GLU A 278 1.10 15.88 1.39
C GLU A 278 0.38 15.94 2.74
N ILE A 279 1.09 15.67 3.82
CA ILE A 279 0.55 15.69 5.19
C ILE A 279 0.83 17.06 5.82
N LYS A 280 -0.21 17.69 6.35
CA LYS A 280 -0.20 18.95 7.11
C LYS A 280 -1.12 18.79 8.32
N ILE A 281 -0.54 18.40 9.45
CA ILE A 281 -1.28 18.08 10.67
C ILE A 281 -1.92 19.30 11.32
N ASP A 282 -3.05 19.11 12.01
CA ASP A 282 -3.53 20.11 12.97
C ASP A 282 -2.60 20.12 14.20
N GLU A 283 -1.79 21.17 14.33
CA GLU A 283 -0.89 21.34 15.48
C GLU A 283 -1.62 21.59 16.83
N THR A 284 -2.96 21.69 16.87
CA THR A 284 -3.71 21.76 18.12
C THR A 284 -4.00 20.36 18.67
N GLU A 285 -4.50 19.44 17.85
CA GLU A 285 -4.91 18.08 18.28
C GLU A 285 -3.87 16.99 17.97
N ILE A 286 -3.17 17.07 16.84
CA ILE A 286 -2.34 15.98 16.30
C ILE A 286 -0.85 16.20 16.59
N GLN A 287 -0.23 15.21 17.25
CA GLN A 287 1.20 15.14 17.56
C GLN A 287 2.03 14.79 16.32
N ALA A 288 1.56 13.82 15.54
CA ALA A 288 2.20 13.35 14.33
C ALA A 288 1.20 12.61 13.43
N ALA A 289 1.42 12.64 12.12
CA ALA A 289 0.73 11.80 11.15
C ALA A 289 1.72 11.24 10.13
N LYS A 290 1.52 10.01 9.66
CA LYS A 290 2.33 9.41 8.60
C LYS A 290 1.51 8.48 7.72
N TRP A 291 2.01 8.22 6.51
CA TRP A 291 1.71 6.99 5.79
C TRP A 291 2.49 5.84 6.44
N MET A 292 1.78 4.80 6.88
CA MET A 292 2.36 3.60 7.51
C MET A 292 2.06 2.37 6.66
N ALA A 293 2.98 1.41 6.58
CA ALA A 293 2.67 0.12 5.95
C ALA A 293 1.59 -0.62 6.76
N LEU A 294 0.58 -1.19 6.11
CA LEU A 294 -0.50 -1.92 6.77
C LEU A 294 0.04 -3.09 7.61
N GLU A 295 1.11 -3.74 7.17
CA GLU A 295 1.80 -4.82 7.86
C GLU A 295 2.65 -4.36 9.06
N GLU A 296 2.94 -3.06 9.18
CA GLU A 296 3.47 -2.41 10.39
C GLU A 296 2.29 -2.09 11.32
N PHE A 297 1.25 -1.44 10.78
CA PHE A 297 0.08 -0.98 11.51
C PHE A 297 -0.63 -2.10 12.27
N VAL A 298 -0.99 -3.21 11.60
CA VAL A 298 -1.73 -4.31 12.25
C VAL A 298 -0.89 -5.08 13.28
N LYS A 299 0.44 -4.92 13.30
CA LYS A 299 1.34 -5.59 14.25
C LYS A 299 1.58 -4.81 15.54
N GLN A 300 1.03 -3.60 15.68
CA GLN A 300 1.09 -2.87 16.95
C GLN A 300 0.44 -3.70 18.08
N PRO A 301 1.06 -3.83 19.27
CA PRO A 301 0.52 -4.67 20.35
C PRO A 301 -0.93 -4.36 20.71
N PHE A 302 -1.29 -3.06 20.80
CA PHE A 302 -2.66 -2.58 21.01
C PHE A 302 -3.69 -3.17 20.02
N ILE A 303 -3.30 -3.35 18.75
CA ILE A 303 -4.16 -3.93 17.70
C ILE A 303 -4.13 -5.47 17.74
N GLN A 304 -3.04 -6.07 18.21
CA GLN A 304 -2.95 -7.51 18.42
C GLN A 304 -3.70 -7.98 19.68
N GLU A 305 -3.92 -7.10 20.67
CA GLU A 305 -4.63 -7.39 21.92
C GLU A 305 -6.15 -7.15 21.82
N ASP A 306 -6.62 -6.24 20.96
CA ASP A 306 -8.05 -5.99 20.74
C ASP A 306 -8.64 -6.83 19.58
N HIS A 307 -9.33 -7.92 19.91
CA HIS A 307 -10.07 -8.77 18.96
C HIS A 307 -11.11 -8.03 18.09
N MET A 308 -11.71 -6.95 18.59
CA MET A 308 -12.66 -6.13 17.80
C MET A 308 -11.89 -5.32 16.74
N PHE A 309 -10.76 -4.73 17.11
CA PHE A 309 -9.89 -4.03 16.16
C PHE A 309 -9.27 -5.00 15.14
N GLN A 310 -8.81 -6.18 15.57
CA GLN A 310 -8.39 -7.26 14.67
C GLN A 310 -9.45 -7.54 13.60
N LYS A 311 -10.72 -7.67 14.00
CA LYS A 311 -11.81 -7.99 13.07
C LYS A 311 -12.18 -6.82 12.15
N ILE A 312 -12.07 -5.57 12.60
CA ILE A 312 -12.17 -4.38 11.76
C ILE A 312 -11.08 -4.40 10.68
N MET A 313 -9.83 -4.66 11.05
CA MET A 313 -8.72 -4.69 10.09
C MET A 313 -8.80 -5.86 9.11
N ASP A 314 -9.27 -7.03 9.54
CA ASP A 314 -9.60 -8.15 8.66
C ASP A 314 -10.64 -7.76 7.59
N ILE A 315 -11.72 -7.07 7.98
CA ILE A 315 -12.73 -6.55 7.03
C ILE A 315 -12.10 -5.54 6.05
N CYS A 316 -11.29 -4.59 6.52
CA CYS A 316 -10.60 -3.63 5.65
C CYS A 316 -9.62 -4.32 4.66
N ILE A 317 -8.91 -5.37 5.11
CA ILE A 317 -8.02 -6.18 4.26
C ILE A 317 -8.82 -6.96 3.21
N GLN A 318 -9.95 -7.56 3.58
CA GLN A 318 -10.82 -8.25 2.63
C GLN A 318 -11.44 -7.27 1.61
N ARG A 319 -11.81 -6.06 2.04
CA ARG A 319 -12.32 -4.99 1.16
C ARG A 319 -11.28 -4.54 0.14
N LEU A 320 -10.03 -4.36 0.57
CA LEU A 320 -8.88 -4.06 -0.30
C LEU A 320 -8.64 -5.15 -1.34
N ARG A 321 -8.74 -6.42 -0.92
CA ARG A 321 -8.62 -7.60 -1.81
C ARG A 321 -9.83 -7.83 -2.72
N LYS A 322 -10.84 -6.95 -2.70
CA LYS A 322 -12.15 -7.12 -3.37
C LYS A 322 -12.94 -8.37 -2.94
N CYS A 323 -12.61 -8.96 -1.79
CA CYS A 323 -13.31 -10.11 -1.21
C CYS A 323 -14.46 -9.72 -0.26
N TYR A 324 -14.67 -8.42 -0.04
CA TYR A 324 -15.72 -7.86 0.80
C TYR A 324 -16.32 -6.62 0.10
N CYS A 325 -17.62 -6.42 0.21
CA CYS A 325 -18.33 -5.26 -0.36
C CYS A 325 -18.87 -4.38 0.77
N GLY A 326 -18.52 -3.10 0.76
CA GLY A 326 -19.08 -2.12 1.69
C GLY A 326 -20.46 -1.60 1.25
N LEU A 327 -20.98 -0.63 1.98
CA LEU A 327 -22.21 0.08 1.70
C LEU A 327 -21.88 1.45 1.09
N THR A 328 -22.25 1.66 -0.17
CA THR A 328 -22.08 2.94 -0.87
C THR A 328 -23.28 3.87 -0.61
N PRO A 329 -23.10 5.21 -0.63
CA PRO A 329 -24.16 6.17 -0.38
C PRO A 329 -25.00 6.42 -1.65
N HIS A 330 -26.32 6.28 -1.55
CA HIS A 330 -27.26 6.53 -2.66
C HIS A 330 -28.35 7.50 -2.24
N HIS A 331 -28.53 8.59 -2.99
CA HIS A 331 -29.61 9.53 -2.74
C HIS A 331 -30.93 9.00 -3.33
N VAL A 332 -31.87 8.66 -2.45
CA VAL A 332 -33.18 8.07 -2.81
C VAL A 332 -34.32 8.86 -2.17
N VAL A 333 -35.47 8.95 -2.84
CA VAL A 333 -36.66 9.62 -2.28
C VAL A 333 -37.49 8.63 -1.47
N SER A 334 -37.70 8.94 -0.20
CA SER A 334 -38.53 8.16 0.72
C SER A 334 -40.01 8.57 0.60
N LYS A 335 -40.92 7.60 0.47
CA LYS A 335 -42.38 7.84 0.51
C LYS A 335 -42.95 8.04 1.93
N PHE A 336 -42.12 7.97 2.97
CA PHE A 336 -42.58 8.23 4.35
C PHE A 336 -42.61 9.72 4.68
N ASP A 337 -41.84 10.53 3.95
CA ASP A 337 -41.65 11.97 4.19
C ASP A 337 -41.48 12.82 2.91
N ASP A 338 -41.54 12.18 1.73
CA ASP A 338 -41.36 12.75 0.38
C ASP A 338 -40.07 13.55 0.20
N ARG A 339 -38.99 13.11 0.86
CA ARG A 339 -37.66 13.74 0.82
C ARG A 339 -36.58 12.82 0.26
N THR A 340 -35.62 13.43 -0.40
CA THR A 340 -34.33 12.79 -0.71
C THR A 340 -33.58 12.51 0.60
N SER A 341 -33.19 11.26 0.81
CA SER A 341 -32.36 10.79 1.92
C SER A 341 -31.19 9.97 1.36
N THR A 342 -30.08 9.92 2.10
CA THR A 342 -28.93 9.07 1.73
C THR A 342 -29.10 7.69 2.34
N LEU A 343 -29.33 6.69 1.49
CA LEU A 343 -29.41 5.29 1.87
C LEU A 343 -28.07 4.61 1.57
N TYR A 344 -27.44 4.04 2.59
CA TYR A 344 -26.18 3.33 2.46
C TYR A 344 -26.47 1.85 2.19
N TYR A 345 -26.19 1.37 0.98
CA TYR A 345 -26.40 -0.04 0.61
C TYR A 345 -25.36 -0.55 -0.39
N ASN A 346 -25.20 -1.87 -0.48
CA ASN A 346 -24.36 -2.50 -1.50
C ASN A 346 -25.16 -2.63 -2.81
N VAL A 347 -24.77 -1.90 -3.85
CA VAL A 347 -25.19 -2.22 -5.22
C VAL A 347 -24.38 -3.43 -5.64
N ALA A 348 -25.01 -4.61 -5.64
CA ALA A 348 -24.33 -5.84 -6.00
C ALA A 348 -23.74 -5.78 -7.41
N GLU A 349 -22.50 -6.26 -7.56
CA GLU A 349 -21.95 -6.72 -8.84
C GLU A 349 -22.07 -8.27 -8.90
N PRO A 350 -23.21 -8.81 -9.37
CA PRO A 350 -23.26 -10.17 -9.89
C PRO A 350 -22.69 -10.17 -11.34
N GLU A 351 -21.82 -11.08 -11.75
CA GLU A 351 -21.26 -12.26 -11.07
C GLU A 351 -19.80 -12.43 -11.51
N ASP A 352 -18.92 -12.95 -10.63
CA ASP A 352 -17.91 -13.95 -11.05
C ASP A 352 -17.31 -14.75 -9.86
N VAL A 353 -18.17 -15.19 -8.92
CA VAL A 353 -17.77 -16.14 -7.86
C VAL A 353 -18.74 -17.31 -7.82
N ASN A 354 -18.42 -18.36 -8.56
CA ASN A 354 -19.15 -19.61 -8.57
C ASN A 354 -18.91 -20.40 -7.27
N CYS A 355 -19.61 -20.01 -6.20
CA CYS A 355 -19.57 -20.64 -4.88
C CYS A 355 -20.22 -22.04 -4.88
N SER A 356 -19.57 -23.02 -5.50
CA SER A 356 -19.92 -24.43 -5.34
C SER A 356 -19.60 -24.90 -3.93
N ALA A 357 -20.60 -24.94 -3.05
CA ALA A 357 -20.47 -25.53 -1.72
C ALA A 357 -20.29 -27.06 -1.83
N ALA A 358 -19.21 -27.57 -1.22
CA ALA A 358 -18.87 -29.00 -1.11
C ALA A 358 -18.02 -29.22 0.15
#